data_AF-A0A969ZWE0-F1
#
_entry.id   AF-A0A969ZWE0-F1
#
_cell.length_a   1.000
_cell.length_b   1.000
_cell.length_c   1.000
_cell.angle_alpha   90.00
_cell.angle_beta   90.00
_cell.angle_gamma   90.00
#
_symmetry.space_group_name_H-M   'P 1'
#
loop_
_entity.id
_entity.type
_entity.pdbx_description
1 polymer ?
#
loop_
_entity_poly.entity_id
_entity_poly.type
_entity_poly.pdbx_seq_one_letter_code
_entity_poly.pdbx_strand_id
1 'polypeptide(L)'
;MLSLDYTVENEEGDACSPLDNLADPVPSIEEIICDKAELDQLFARLNELMPEAVQIGKLRQDGLSDEAIAEIIGIKRTTFLSRLKKAKEQLATEFPDRF
;
A
#
# COMPACT_ATOMS: atom_id res chain seq x y z
N MET A 1 11.14 7.23 37.49
CA MET A 1 11.40 6.50 36.23
C MET A 1 11.51 5.04 36.59
N LEU A 2 10.70 4.17 35.99
CA LEU A 2 10.71 2.73 36.20
C LEU A 2 11.57 2.11 35.08
N SER A 3 12.45 1.16 35.41
CA SER A 3 13.27 0.46 34.40
C SER A 3 12.37 -0.39 33.49
N LEU A 4 12.79 -0.73 32.28
CA LEU A 4 12.11 -1.76 31.49
C LEU A 4 12.55 -3.17 31.89
N ASP A 5 13.73 -3.31 32.50
CA ASP A 5 14.30 -4.61 32.86
C ASP A 5 13.90 -5.12 34.26
N TYR A 6 12.99 -4.43 34.96
CA TYR A 6 12.53 -4.96 36.26
C TYR A 6 11.55 -6.10 36.02
N THR A 7 11.73 -7.19 36.76
CA THR A 7 10.90 -8.39 36.68
C THR A 7 9.80 -8.34 37.73
N VAL A 8 8.59 -8.70 37.35
CA VAL A 8 7.46 -8.95 38.24
C VAL A 8 6.97 -10.37 38.06
N GLU A 9 6.64 -11.04 39.15
CA GLU A 9 6.04 -12.38 39.09
C GLU A 9 4.61 -12.27 38.59
N ASN A 10 4.27 -13.02 37.54
CA ASN A 10 2.92 -13.15 37.03
C ASN A 10 2.10 -14.15 37.88
N GLU A 11 0.81 -14.30 37.59
CA GLU A 11 -0.09 -15.20 38.35
C GLU A 11 0.26 -16.71 38.23
N GLU A 12 1.15 -17.07 37.28
CA GLU A 12 1.67 -18.43 37.10
C GLU A 12 3.01 -18.65 37.83
N GLY A 13 3.56 -17.62 38.49
CA GLY A 13 4.83 -17.67 39.22
C GLY A 13 6.07 -17.47 38.35
N ASP A 14 5.90 -17.08 37.08
CA ASP A 14 6.98 -16.75 36.17
C ASP A 14 7.34 -15.27 36.26
N ALA A 15 8.65 -14.98 36.21
CA ALA A 15 9.17 -13.62 36.18
C ALA A 15 8.98 -13.02 34.78
N CYS A 16 8.07 -12.04 34.64
CA CYS A 16 7.86 -11.28 33.41
C CYS A 16 8.41 -9.86 33.56
N SER A 17 9.14 -9.38 32.55
CA SER A 17 9.49 -7.97 32.42
C SER A 17 8.40 -7.21 31.65
N PRO A 18 8.21 -5.90 31.88
CA PRO A 18 7.44 -5.04 30.99
C PRO A 18 7.86 -5.10 29.52
N LEU A 19 9.12 -5.45 29.23
CA LEU A 19 9.64 -5.65 27.88
C LEU A 19 8.97 -6.86 27.21
N ASP A 20 8.71 -7.94 27.95
CA ASP A 20 8.08 -9.16 27.44
C ASP A 20 6.62 -8.96 27.06
N ASN A 21 5.98 -7.92 27.62
CA ASN A 21 4.59 -7.55 27.34
C ASN A 21 4.46 -6.42 26.30
N LEU A 22 5.57 -5.97 25.72
CA LEU A 22 5.52 -4.96 24.68
C LEU A 22 5.00 -5.60 23.39
N ALA A 23 3.82 -5.16 22.95
CA ALA A 23 3.27 -5.59 21.66
C ALA A 23 4.26 -5.26 20.54
N ASP A 24 4.53 -6.24 19.67
CA ASP A 24 5.39 -6.04 18.52
C ASP A 24 4.76 -4.98 17.59
N PRO A 25 5.48 -3.91 17.21
CA PRO A 25 4.95 -2.90 16.31
C PRO A 25 4.74 -3.38 14.87
N VAL A 26 5.17 -4.61 14.50
CA VAL A 26 4.85 -5.13 13.17
C VAL A 26 3.36 -5.42 13.00
N PRO A 27 2.79 -5.08 11.83
CA PRO A 27 1.40 -5.38 11.53
C PRO A 27 1.14 -6.88 11.58
N SER A 28 -0.06 -7.22 12.04
CA SER A 28 -0.49 -8.62 12.11
C SER A 28 -0.69 -9.20 10.70
N ILE A 29 -0.59 -10.53 10.57
CA ILE A 29 -0.84 -11.22 9.29
C ILE A 29 -2.23 -10.88 8.73
N GLU A 30 -3.23 -10.76 9.61
CA GLU A 30 -4.60 -10.40 9.22
C GLU A 30 -4.68 -8.99 8.60
N GLU A 31 -3.96 -8.01 9.17
CA GLU A 31 -3.90 -6.64 8.65
C GLU A 31 -3.23 -6.63 7.26
N ILE A 32 -2.13 -7.37 7.10
CA ILE A 32 -1.43 -7.51 5.81
C ILE A 32 -2.34 -8.12 4.74
N ILE A 33 -3.13 -9.14 5.10
CA ILE A 33 -4.07 -9.79 4.17
C ILE A 33 -5.20 -8.84 3.77
N CYS A 34 -5.74 -8.09 4.73
CA CYS A 34 -6.79 -7.10 4.48
C CYS A 34 -6.30 -6.02 3.52
N ASP A 35 -5.15 -5.41 3.80
CA ASP A 35 -4.56 -4.39 2.94
C ASP A 35 -4.27 -4.92 1.52
N LYS A 36 -3.80 -6.16 1.41
CA LYS A 36 -3.59 -6.79 0.10
C LYS A 36 -4.90 -6.91 -0.68
N ALA A 37 -5.97 -7.39 -0.05
CA ALA A 37 -7.26 -7.58 -0.72
C ALA A 37 -7.82 -6.24 -1.21
N GLU A 38 -7.67 -5.18 -0.43
CA GLU A 38 -8.10 -3.83 -0.80
C GLU A 38 -7.25 -3.26 -1.96
N LEU A 39 -5.94 -3.47 -1.94
CA LEU A 39 -5.07 -3.11 -3.07
C LEU A 39 -5.43 -3.88 -4.34
N ASP A 40 -5.70 -5.18 -4.25
CA ASP A 40 -6.11 -6.00 -5.39
C ASP A 40 -7.42 -5.47 -6.01
N GLN A 41 -8.38 -5.04 -5.17
CA GLN A 41 -9.62 -4.41 -5.63
C GLN A 41 -9.38 -3.07 -6.34
N LEU A 42 -8.51 -2.22 -5.79
CA LEU A 42 -8.12 -0.95 -6.41
C LEU A 42 -7.46 -1.17 -7.77
N PHE A 43 -6.54 -2.12 -7.87
CA PHE A 43 -5.88 -2.45 -9.14
C PHE A 43 -6.84 -3.04 -10.16
N ALA A 44 -7.80 -3.88 -9.73
CA ALA A 44 -8.84 -4.40 -10.61
C ALA A 44 -9.69 -3.27 -11.21
N ARG A 45 -10.16 -2.33 -10.37
CA ARG A 45 -10.94 -1.17 -10.83
C ARG A 45 -10.12 -0.22 -11.70
N LEU A 46 -8.85 0.01 -11.36
CA LEU A 46 -7.95 0.79 -12.19
C LEU A 46 -7.76 0.15 -13.57
N ASN A 47 -7.62 -1.17 -13.64
CA ASN A 47 -7.47 -1.90 -14.90
C ASN A 47 -8.74 -1.84 -15.77
N GLU A 48 -9.92 -1.79 -15.16
CA GLU A 48 -11.19 -1.56 -15.88
C GLU A 48 -11.29 -0.13 -16.46
N LEU A 49 -10.83 0.87 -15.72
CA LEU A 49 -10.84 2.27 -16.15
C LEU A 49 -9.74 2.59 -17.18
N MET A 50 -8.56 2.01 -16.99
CA MET A 50 -7.36 2.25 -17.78
C MET A 50 -6.45 1.01 -17.76
N PRO A 51 -6.60 0.07 -18.71
CA PRO A 51 -5.83 -1.17 -18.71
C PRO A 51 -4.32 -0.93 -18.85
N GLU A 52 -3.91 0.15 -19.53
CA GLU A 52 -2.50 0.49 -19.68
C GLU A 52 -1.86 1.01 -18.38
N ALA A 53 -2.65 1.35 -17.35
CA ALA A 53 -2.15 1.95 -16.11
C ALA A 53 -1.19 1.01 -15.36
N VAL A 54 -1.43 -0.30 -15.38
CA VAL A 54 -0.55 -1.30 -14.75
C VAL A 54 0.81 -1.31 -15.45
N GLN A 55 0.82 -1.28 -16.79
CA GLN A 55 2.06 -1.26 -17.56
C GLN A 55 2.83 0.05 -17.35
N ILE A 56 2.13 1.19 -17.33
CA ILE A 56 2.74 2.50 -17.00
C ILE A 56 3.39 2.47 -15.63
N GLY A 57 2.68 1.95 -14.62
CA GLY A 57 3.18 1.84 -13.25
C GLY A 57 4.46 1.02 -13.15
N LYS A 58 4.51 -0.14 -13.82
CA LYS A 58 5.70 -1.00 -13.88
C LYS A 58 6.88 -0.27 -14.52
N LEU A 59 6.68 0.36 -15.68
CA LEU A 59 7.75 1.08 -16.36
C LEU A 59 8.26 2.28 -15.55
N ARG A 60 7.39 2.94 -14.76
CA ARG A 60 7.81 3.97 -13.80
C ARG A 60 8.65 3.41 -12.67
N GLN A 61 8.31 2.24 -12.14
CA GLN A 61 9.11 1.55 -11.12
C GLN A 61 10.48 1.13 -11.68
N ASP A 62 10.54 0.77 -12.96
CA ASP A 62 11.78 0.48 -13.69
C ASP A 62 12.62 1.75 -13.97
N GLY A 63 12.13 2.94 -13.61
CA GLY A 63 12.85 4.21 -13.72
C GLY A 63 12.74 4.91 -15.08
N LEU A 64 11.83 4.48 -15.96
CA LEU A 64 11.62 5.12 -17.26
C LEU A 64 10.89 6.47 -17.10
N SER A 65 11.25 7.43 -17.97
CA SER A 65 10.56 8.72 -18.04
C SER A 65 9.19 8.58 -18.67
N ASP A 66 8.27 9.48 -18.31
CA ASP A 66 6.93 9.55 -18.89
C ASP A 66 6.96 9.65 -20.44
N GLU A 67 7.93 10.38 -21.01
CA GLU A 67 8.16 10.45 -22.46
C GLU A 67 8.53 9.07 -23.05
N ALA A 68 9.48 8.34 -22.46
CA ALA A 68 9.87 7.02 -22.95
C ALA A 68 8.72 6.01 -22.81
N ILE A 69 7.96 6.10 -21.72
CA ILE A 69 6.78 5.25 -21.49
C ILE A 69 5.70 5.53 -22.54
N ALA A 70 5.46 6.80 -22.87
CA ALA A 70 4.51 7.19 -23.91
C ALA A 70 4.88 6.59 -25.28
N GLU A 71 6.17 6.57 -25.62
CA GLU A 71 6.68 5.94 -26.84
C GLU A 71 6.48 4.42 -26.83
N ILE A 72 6.80 3.74 -25.72
CA ILE A 72 6.65 2.29 -25.56
C ILE A 72 5.18 1.85 -25.69
N ILE A 73 4.26 2.61 -25.10
CA ILE A 73 2.82 2.29 -25.09
C ILE A 73 2.12 2.78 -26.36
N GLY A 74 2.75 3.69 -27.12
CA GLY A 74 2.20 4.25 -28.35
C GLY A 74 1.07 5.27 -28.12
N ILE A 75 1.03 5.91 -26.94
CA ILE A 75 0.02 6.91 -26.57
C ILE A 75 0.73 8.21 -26.22
N LYS A 76 0.22 9.36 -26.70
CA LYS A 76 0.77 10.67 -26.35
C LYS A 76 0.84 10.86 -24.84
N ARG A 77 1.94 11.44 -24.36
CA ARG A 77 2.17 11.71 -22.93
C ARG A 77 1.00 12.42 -22.26
N THR A 78 0.51 13.49 -22.88
CA THR A 78 -0.61 14.28 -22.36
C THR A 78 -1.91 13.46 -22.25
N THR A 79 -2.14 12.53 -23.17
CA THR A 79 -3.32 11.66 -23.16
C THR A 79 -3.24 10.64 -22.03
N PHE A 80 -2.10 9.95 -21.84
CA PHE A 80 -2.00 9.00 -20.75
C PHE A 80 -2.09 9.70 -19.38
N LEU A 81 -1.48 10.89 -19.22
CA LEU A 81 -1.56 11.67 -17.98
C LEU A 81 -3.01 12.10 -17.68
N SER A 82 -3.74 12.54 -18.71
CA SER A 82 -5.14 12.92 -18.56
C SER A 82 -6.00 11.71 -18.16
N ARG A 83 -5.77 10.53 -18.76
CA ARG A 83 -6.48 9.29 -18.41
C ARG A 83 -6.20 8.86 -16.97
N LEU A 84 -4.93 8.89 -16.54
CA LEU A 84 -4.56 8.60 -15.15
C LEU A 84 -5.22 9.56 -14.16
N LYS A 85 -5.28 10.86 -14.49
CA LYS A 85 -5.96 11.84 -13.64
C LYS A 85 -7.44 11.52 -13.47
N LYS A 86 -8.14 11.22 -14.57
CA LYS A 86 -9.56 10.84 -14.54
C LYS A 86 -9.79 9.53 -13.77
N ALA A 87 -8.95 8.53 -14.00
CA ALA A 87 -9.03 7.27 -13.27
C ALA A 87 -8.83 7.50 -11.75
N LYS A 88 -7.87 8.35 -11.37
CA LYS A 88 -7.66 8.75 -9.97
C LYS A 88 -8.88 9.46 -9.38
N GLU A 89 -9.47 10.42 -10.08
CA GLU A 89 -10.67 11.14 -9.61
C GLU A 89 -11.86 10.18 -9.40
N GLN A 90 -12.03 9.21 -10.29
CA GLN A 90 -13.06 8.18 -10.17
C GLN A 90 -12.79 7.27 -8.98
N LEU A 91 -11.55 6.76 -8.83
CA LEU A 91 -11.17 5.90 -7.71
C LEU A 91 -11.26 6.63 -6.36
N ALA A 92 -10.92 7.90 -6.29
CA ALA A 92 -11.08 8.70 -5.06
C ALA A 92 -12.56 8.90 -4.68
N THR A 93 -13.46 8.87 -5.66
CA THR A 93 -14.91 8.92 -5.41
C THR A 93 -15.45 7.57 -4.94
N GLU A 94 -14.94 6.47 -5.50
CA GLU A 94 -15.37 5.10 -5.16
C GLU A 94 -14.75 4.60 -3.85
N PHE A 95 -13.53 5.03 -3.52
CA PHE A 95 -12.73 4.59 -2.39
C PHE A 95 -12.18 5.79 -1.59
N PRO A 96 -13.05 6.61 -0.96
CA PRO A 96 -12.63 7.84 -0.29
C PRO A 96 -11.66 7.59 0.88
N ASP A 97 -11.73 6.43 1.54
CA ASP A 97 -10.89 6.12 2.70
C ASP A 97 -9.43 5.81 2.32
N ARG A 98 -9.12 5.70 1.02
CA ARG A 98 -7.80 5.31 0.49
C ARG A 98 -7.08 6.41 -0.31
N PHE A 99 -7.70 7.57 -0.53
CA PHE A 99 -7.18 8.69 -1.35
C PHE A 99 -7.11 10.03 -0.61
#